data_AF-A0A2R6I8L9-F1
#
_entry.id   AF-A0A2R6I8L9-F1
#
_cell.length_a   1.000
_cell.length_b   1.000
_cell.length_c   1.000
_cell.angle_alpha   90.00
_cell.angle_beta   90.00
_cell.angle_gamma   90.00
#
_symmetry.space_group_name_H-M   'P 1'
#
loop_
_entity.id
_entity.type
_entity.pdbx_description
1 polymer ?
#
loop_
_entity_poly.entity_id
_entity_poly.type
_entity_poly.pdbx_seq_one_letter_code
_entity_poly.pdbx_strand_id
1 'polypeptide(L)'
;MTDTRNDWRADRRDDRSTGGWLDDRGVSEVIGSILVFGLLVSLLAVVQTQAVPNSNNQVEVKHSSDVQGDISNLQSAIVRTGTFGGTQSTTVETGMQYPPRLVLYNPPSVQGVLATNGSEQVQLKNIRATDDETADYLDSTTAPFGQWSTSTLSYRVDYNQYDEAPVVRYEHTAVVNDYSNESTVEARGSLISGNRISLVLLEDGLQETSVRPKSVTTYPVSAPAQSVDVETVNRPGIIVLPTDVNESVWATELLAGQYDTDAFSAGGSPAETGTCNGAGSNTANPDDGRYVVGCSYGTTGSGQARIAILLEQGATYDLAVSKVGFRPNSEPTQATYLTDTTSRTEDVTFEVRDGYNNPIRKRVAVNATTDTLGSGPVTNETYLTGPSGGVTVNRTTTEQAVYLTSGPNSFDPTSRNRSQCANASGCVLMDGLRTASGSTSASATVELKNVTTGGSSSPRLNIALNNTGSNGVDITGIRLGGIQQQEPSGLTLSGTTGISLSGATTEFVDGPDQITAVALGGSSGSLSSPATENEEKETLSSPLALPAKSARVLSMDFNQNLEVGGSGESVTVTVTVHYSDGSQSTFTQYIYSSDGE
;
A
#
# COMPACT_ATOMS: atom_id res chain seq x y z
N MET A 1 76.55 17.43 -111.89
CA MET A 1 77.23 18.28 -110.88
C MET A 1 77.02 17.59 -109.53
N THR A 2 78.02 17.28 -108.68
CA THR A 2 79.22 18.03 -108.20
C THR A 2 78.83 19.23 -107.33
N ASP A 3 79.42 19.57 -106.16
CA ASP A 3 80.44 18.95 -105.26
C ASP A 3 80.39 19.70 -103.88
N THR A 4 81.24 19.61 -102.82
CA THR A 4 82.60 19.06 -102.54
C THR A 4 82.84 18.96 -101.00
N ARG A 5 83.73 18.06 -100.52
CA ARG A 5 84.60 18.20 -99.29
C ARG A 5 83.91 18.21 -97.89
N ASN A 6 84.56 18.06 -96.71
CA ASN A 6 85.94 17.75 -96.18
C ASN A 6 85.75 17.12 -94.76
N ASP A 7 86.49 16.13 -94.21
CA ASP A 7 87.93 15.96 -93.83
C ASP A 7 88.26 16.28 -92.32
N TRP A 8 89.30 15.61 -91.76
CA TRP A 8 89.99 15.77 -90.43
C TRP A 8 89.63 14.91 -89.17
N ARG A 9 90.38 13.80 -89.02
CA ARG A 9 91.20 13.31 -87.87
C ARG A 9 90.72 13.29 -86.39
N ALA A 10 90.82 12.08 -85.80
CA ALA A 10 91.39 11.69 -84.47
C ALA A 10 90.87 12.34 -83.15
N ASP A 11 90.80 11.66 -81.99
CA ASP A 11 91.66 10.61 -81.41
C ASP A 11 90.86 9.53 -80.63
N ARG A 12 91.55 8.58 -79.98
CA ARG A 12 91.04 7.43 -79.22
C ARG A 12 90.04 7.77 -78.10
N ARG A 13 89.11 6.83 -77.87
CA ARG A 13 89.10 5.99 -76.64
C ARG A 13 88.30 4.72 -76.84
N ASP A 14 88.73 3.64 -76.20
CA ASP A 14 87.86 2.49 -75.94
C ASP A 14 86.76 2.91 -74.96
N ASP A 15 85.53 2.45 -75.20
CA ASP A 15 84.71 2.00 -74.08
C ASP A 15 83.82 0.81 -74.49
N ARG A 16 83.39 0.01 -73.51
CA ARG A 16 82.83 -1.31 -73.73
C ARG A 16 81.34 -1.29 -74.03
N SER A 17 80.92 -2.22 -74.88
CA SER A 17 79.52 -2.59 -75.04
C SER A 17 78.97 -3.25 -73.78
N THR A 18 78.14 -2.52 -73.02
CA THR A 18 77.25 -3.11 -72.00
C THR A 18 75.82 -2.62 -72.18
N GLY A 19 75.11 -3.23 -73.14
CA GLY A 19 73.65 -3.21 -73.15
C GLY A 19 73.12 -4.09 -72.01
N GLY A 20 73.09 -3.54 -70.80
CA GLY A 20 72.56 -4.20 -69.61
C GLY A 20 71.04 -4.06 -69.55
N TRP A 21 70.32 -5.18 -69.46
CA TRP A 21 68.86 -5.21 -69.39
C TRP A 21 68.38 -4.72 -68.02
N LEU A 22 67.77 -3.53 -67.96
CA LEU A 22 67.14 -3.00 -66.74
C LEU A 22 65.74 -3.62 -66.54
N ASP A 23 65.75 -4.80 -65.94
CA ASP A 23 64.79 -5.27 -64.92
C ASP A 23 63.28 -4.89 -65.06
N ASP A 24 62.62 -5.42 -66.10
CA ASP A 24 61.15 -5.51 -66.13
C ASP A 24 60.56 -6.56 -65.16
N ARG A 25 61.39 -7.27 -64.36
CA ARG A 25 60.93 -8.45 -63.60
C ARG A 25 60.18 -8.07 -62.33
N GLY A 26 60.59 -7.00 -61.65
CA GLY A 26 59.90 -6.47 -60.48
C GLY A 26 58.48 -5.94 -60.77
N VAL A 27 58.18 -5.53 -62.01
CA VAL A 27 56.90 -4.90 -62.37
C VAL A 27 55.72 -5.86 -62.19
N SER A 28 55.88 -7.13 -62.59
CA SER A 28 54.83 -8.15 -62.43
C SER A 28 54.58 -8.53 -60.97
N GLU A 29 55.62 -8.52 -60.13
CA GLU A 29 55.52 -8.80 -58.69
C GLU A 29 54.84 -7.65 -57.93
N VAL A 30 55.13 -6.40 -58.30
CA VAL A 30 54.46 -5.21 -57.79
C VAL A 30 52.98 -5.18 -58.21
N ILE A 31 52.65 -5.47 -59.48
CA ILE A 31 51.25 -5.54 -59.92
C ILE A 31 50.50 -6.68 -59.22
N GLY A 32 51.11 -7.86 -59.08
CA GLY A 32 50.52 -9.00 -58.36
C GLY A 32 50.23 -8.69 -56.89
N SER A 33 51.17 -8.07 -56.18
CA SER A 33 51.00 -7.70 -54.77
C SER A 33 49.96 -6.58 -54.58
N ILE A 34 49.88 -5.59 -55.47
CA ILE A 34 48.82 -4.57 -55.47
C ILE A 34 47.43 -5.22 -55.67
N LEU A 35 47.29 -6.18 -56.60
CA LEU A 35 46.02 -6.86 -56.84
C LEU A 35 45.60 -7.75 -55.65
N VAL A 36 46.54 -8.48 -55.04
CA VAL A 36 46.27 -9.26 -53.82
C VAL A 36 45.91 -8.36 -52.65
N PHE A 37 46.60 -7.23 -52.47
CA PHE A 37 46.26 -6.24 -51.44
C PHE A 37 44.87 -5.62 -51.67
N GLY A 38 44.55 -5.24 -52.91
CA GLY A 38 43.23 -4.75 -53.30
C GLY A 38 42.12 -5.76 -53.01
N LEU A 39 42.33 -7.04 -53.33
CA LEU A 39 41.41 -8.14 -53.01
C LEU A 39 41.22 -8.30 -51.50
N LEU A 40 42.29 -8.24 -50.70
CA LEU A 40 42.24 -8.31 -49.24
C LEU A 40 41.47 -7.12 -48.64
N VAL A 41 41.68 -5.90 -49.14
CA VAL A 41 40.93 -4.71 -48.71
C VAL A 41 39.46 -4.80 -49.11
N SER A 42 39.14 -5.31 -50.30
CA SER A 42 37.76 -5.56 -50.73
C SER A 42 37.06 -6.61 -49.87
N LEU A 43 37.74 -7.71 -49.54
CA LEU A 43 37.21 -8.74 -48.64
C LEU A 43 37.02 -8.20 -47.22
N LEU A 44 37.96 -7.39 -46.71
CA LEU A 44 37.82 -6.70 -45.43
C LEU A 44 36.61 -5.75 -45.42
N ALA A 45 36.35 -5.04 -46.50
CA ALA A 45 35.16 -4.18 -46.64
C ALA A 45 33.85 -4.98 -46.61
N VAL A 46 33.78 -6.15 -47.25
CA VAL A 46 32.61 -7.06 -47.16
C VAL A 46 32.43 -7.60 -45.74
N VAL A 47 33.51 -7.99 -45.06
CA VAL A 47 33.46 -8.44 -43.65
C VAL A 47 32.94 -7.32 -42.73
N GLN A 48 33.43 -6.09 -42.90
CA GLN A 48 33.00 -4.92 -42.11
C GLN A 48 31.56 -4.48 -42.41
N THR A 49 31.03 -4.72 -43.61
CA THR A 49 29.67 -4.27 -44.01
C THR A 49 28.57 -5.31 -43.83
N GLN A 50 28.90 -6.59 -43.61
CA GLN A 50 27.91 -7.67 -43.46
C GLN A 50 28.20 -8.58 -42.26
N ALA A 51 29.41 -9.12 -42.15
CA ALA A 51 29.74 -10.10 -41.12
C ALA A 51 29.87 -9.47 -39.71
N VAL A 52 30.41 -8.25 -39.61
CA VAL A 52 30.50 -7.52 -38.34
C VAL A 52 29.11 -7.09 -37.83
N PRO A 53 28.23 -6.44 -38.62
CA PRO A 53 26.84 -6.18 -38.24
C PRO A 53 26.10 -7.41 -37.72
N ASN A 54 26.07 -8.49 -38.50
CA ASN A 54 25.37 -9.72 -38.12
C ASN A 54 25.96 -10.35 -36.84
N SER A 55 27.28 -10.30 -36.67
CA SER A 55 27.95 -10.79 -35.46
C SER A 55 27.77 -9.90 -34.24
N ASN A 56 27.48 -8.60 -34.41
CA ASN A 56 27.15 -7.68 -33.32
C ASN A 56 25.69 -7.88 -32.88
N ASN A 57 24.75 -7.89 -33.84
CA ASN A 57 23.33 -8.18 -33.60
C ASN A 57 23.14 -9.51 -32.82
N GLN A 58 23.87 -10.58 -33.15
CA GLN A 58 23.82 -11.84 -32.39
C GLN A 58 24.21 -11.71 -30.90
N VAL A 59 25.14 -10.81 -30.57
CA VAL A 59 25.55 -10.54 -29.17
C VAL A 59 24.52 -9.66 -28.47
N GLU A 60 23.93 -8.71 -29.18
CA GLU A 60 22.89 -7.79 -28.68
C GLU A 60 21.58 -8.53 -28.39
N VAL A 61 21.12 -9.38 -29.30
CA VAL A 61 19.96 -10.26 -29.11
C VAL A 61 20.19 -11.22 -27.94
N LYS A 62 21.40 -11.80 -27.82
CA LYS A 62 21.74 -12.63 -26.66
C LYS A 62 21.68 -11.84 -25.35
N HIS A 63 22.30 -10.65 -25.30
CA HIS A 63 22.26 -9.79 -24.12
C HIS A 63 20.81 -9.43 -23.74
N SER A 64 19.95 -9.14 -24.71
CA SER A 64 18.53 -8.90 -24.46
C SER A 64 17.84 -10.08 -23.78
N SER A 65 18.11 -11.31 -24.25
CA SER A 65 17.56 -12.54 -23.65
C SER A 65 18.15 -12.85 -22.28
N ASP A 66 19.44 -12.59 -22.06
CA ASP A 66 20.08 -12.73 -20.75
C ASP A 66 19.44 -11.78 -19.72
N VAL A 67 19.17 -10.52 -20.11
CA VAL A 67 18.54 -9.53 -19.22
C VAL A 67 17.09 -9.86 -18.89
N GLN A 68 16.33 -10.45 -19.81
CA GLN A 68 14.97 -10.94 -19.53
C GLN A 68 14.96 -11.98 -18.41
N GLY A 69 15.95 -12.90 -18.43
CA GLY A 69 16.22 -13.82 -17.34
C GLY A 69 16.65 -13.12 -16.03
N ASP A 70 17.54 -12.13 -16.10
CA ASP A 70 18.00 -11.37 -14.92
C ASP A 70 16.88 -10.56 -14.26
N ILE A 71 15.98 -9.93 -15.02
CA ILE A 71 14.82 -9.22 -14.48
C ILE A 71 13.81 -10.20 -13.88
N SER A 72 13.68 -11.41 -14.43
CA SER A 72 12.89 -12.49 -13.81
C SER A 72 13.52 -13.00 -12.50
N ASN A 73 14.85 -13.10 -12.44
CA ASN A 73 15.57 -13.37 -11.19
C ASN A 73 15.36 -12.26 -10.15
N LEU A 74 15.34 -10.99 -10.59
CA LEU A 74 15.07 -9.81 -9.76
C LEU A 74 13.62 -9.77 -9.26
N GLN A 75 12.63 -10.08 -10.10
CA GLN A 75 11.23 -10.30 -9.70
C GLN A 75 11.16 -11.33 -8.57
N SER A 76 11.85 -12.45 -8.73
CA SER A 76 11.87 -13.51 -7.74
C SER A 76 12.61 -13.12 -6.46
N ALA A 77 13.59 -12.21 -6.53
CA ALA A 77 14.21 -11.58 -5.36
C ALA A 77 13.26 -10.60 -4.64
N ILE A 78 12.57 -9.73 -5.39
CA ILE A 78 11.54 -8.80 -4.89
C ILE A 78 10.45 -9.57 -4.14
N VAL A 79 9.86 -10.60 -4.77
CA VAL A 79 8.80 -11.42 -4.15
C VAL A 79 9.31 -12.15 -2.89
N ARG A 80 10.54 -12.67 -2.89
CA ARG A 80 11.13 -13.28 -1.68
C ARG A 80 11.34 -12.26 -0.55
N THR A 81 11.88 -11.07 -0.85
CA THR A 81 12.09 -10.01 0.16
C THR A 81 10.77 -9.46 0.71
N GLY A 82 9.71 -9.36 -0.11
CA GLY A 82 8.36 -9.02 0.38
C GLY A 82 7.77 -10.12 1.26
N THR A 83 7.78 -11.37 0.79
CA THR A 83 7.15 -12.51 1.48
C THR A 83 7.86 -12.87 2.79
N PHE A 84 9.18 -13.05 2.77
CA PHE A 84 9.94 -13.60 3.91
C PHE A 84 10.75 -12.54 4.68
N GLY A 85 10.81 -11.31 4.16
CA GLY A 85 11.75 -10.30 4.64
C GLY A 85 13.20 -10.63 4.26
N GLY A 86 14.11 -9.86 4.83
CA GLY A 86 15.54 -9.98 4.56
C GLY A 86 15.99 -9.43 3.20
N THR A 87 17.28 -9.12 3.10
CA THR A 87 17.88 -8.54 1.90
C THR A 87 18.16 -9.63 0.85
N GLN A 88 17.83 -9.37 -0.41
CA GLN A 88 18.22 -10.21 -1.55
C GLN A 88 19.04 -9.37 -2.54
N SER A 89 20.05 -9.98 -3.18
CA SER A 89 20.84 -9.34 -4.22
C SER A 89 20.79 -10.17 -5.50
N THR A 90 20.79 -9.51 -6.65
CA THR A 90 20.74 -10.12 -7.98
C THR A 90 21.59 -9.29 -8.93
N THR A 91 22.34 -9.94 -9.80
CA THR A 91 23.07 -9.24 -10.88
C THR A 91 22.12 -9.07 -12.06
N VAL A 92 22.16 -7.90 -12.69
CA VAL A 92 21.50 -7.63 -13.97
C VAL A 92 22.56 -7.15 -14.94
N GLU A 93 22.66 -7.76 -16.12
CA GLU A 93 23.49 -7.28 -17.24
C GLU A 93 22.98 -5.93 -17.79
N THR A 94 23.21 -4.84 -17.06
CA THR A 94 22.61 -3.52 -17.37
C THR A 94 23.09 -2.95 -18.71
N GLY A 95 24.24 -3.39 -19.24
CA GLY A 95 24.72 -3.01 -20.57
C GLY A 95 26.01 -3.72 -20.96
N MET A 96 26.27 -3.83 -22.27
CA MET A 96 27.27 -4.73 -22.85
C MET A 96 28.47 -4.05 -23.52
N GLN A 97 29.52 -4.85 -23.75
CA GLN A 97 30.74 -4.46 -24.46
C GLN A 97 31.04 -5.51 -25.54
N TYR A 98 31.27 -5.07 -26.77
CA TYR A 98 31.54 -5.99 -27.89
C TYR A 98 32.88 -6.72 -27.71
N PRO A 99 32.94 -8.04 -27.96
CA PRO A 99 34.19 -8.80 -27.93
C PRO A 99 35.26 -8.16 -28.84
N PRO A 100 36.53 -8.05 -28.39
CA PRO A 100 37.57 -7.40 -29.16
C PRO A 100 37.86 -8.16 -30.46
N ARG A 101 37.94 -7.43 -31.57
CA ARG A 101 38.22 -7.98 -32.91
C ARG A 101 39.59 -7.50 -33.41
N LEU A 102 40.28 -8.34 -34.18
CA LEU A 102 41.57 -8.00 -34.79
C LEU A 102 41.35 -7.31 -36.14
N VAL A 103 41.93 -6.12 -36.35
CA VAL A 103 41.80 -5.24 -37.55
C VAL A 103 40.39 -4.66 -37.81
N LEU A 104 39.32 -5.34 -37.37
CA LEU A 104 37.93 -4.87 -37.48
C LEU A 104 37.60 -3.80 -36.42
N TYR A 105 36.50 -3.06 -36.65
CA TYR A 105 36.03 -2.01 -35.73
C TYR A 105 34.68 -2.40 -35.11
N ASN A 106 34.52 -2.19 -33.80
CA ASN A 106 33.26 -2.38 -33.08
C ASN A 106 32.61 -1.00 -32.83
N PRO A 107 31.26 -0.91 -32.83
CA PRO A 107 30.56 0.30 -32.39
C PRO A 107 30.76 0.55 -30.87
N PRO A 108 30.35 1.73 -30.36
CA PRO A 108 30.45 2.06 -28.94
C PRO A 108 29.73 1.06 -28.03
N SER A 109 30.27 0.82 -26.83
CA SER A 109 29.62 -0.04 -25.82
C SER A 109 28.19 0.43 -25.51
N VAL A 110 27.27 -0.52 -25.43
CA VAL A 110 25.84 -0.25 -25.24
C VAL A 110 25.56 0.04 -23.77
N GLN A 111 24.78 1.10 -23.52
CA GLN A 111 24.34 1.52 -22.19
C GLN A 111 22.85 1.25 -22.04
N GLY A 112 22.47 0.44 -21.06
CA GLY A 112 21.08 0.30 -20.63
C GLY A 112 20.80 1.07 -19.33
N VAL A 113 19.51 1.20 -19.04
CA VAL A 113 18.97 1.88 -17.87
C VAL A 113 17.94 0.97 -17.20
N LEU A 114 18.17 0.66 -15.93
CA LEU A 114 17.22 -0.01 -15.03
C LEU A 114 16.74 1.00 -13.99
N ALA A 115 15.43 1.25 -13.93
CA ALA A 115 14.86 2.24 -13.00
C ALA A 115 13.51 1.80 -12.44
N THR A 116 13.14 2.36 -11.29
CA THR A 116 11.74 2.47 -10.87
C THR A 116 11.10 3.69 -11.53
N ASN A 117 9.81 3.61 -11.85
CA ASN A 117 9.06 4.70 -12.46
C ASN A 117 7.98 5.22 -11.50
N GLY A 118 8.16 6.46 -11.05
CA GLY A 118 7.15 7.22 -10.31
C GLY A 118 6.73 6.62 -8.97
N SER A 119 5.61 7.12 -8.43
CA SER A 119 4.94 6.52 -7.28
C SER A 119 3.45 6.79 -7.39
N GLU A 120 2.68 5.71 -7.57
CA GLU A 120 1.25 5.77 -7.88
C GLU A 120 0.40 5.01 -6.86
N GLN A 121 -0.85 5.45 -6.70
CA GLN A 121 -1.77 4.82 -5.75
C GLN A 121 -2.32 3.48 -6.24
N VAL A 122 -2.10 2.43 -5.44
CA VAL A 122 -2.96 1.24 -5.35
C VAL A 122 -4.17 1.57 -4.46
N GLN A 123 -5.34 1.03 -4.78
CA GLN A 123 -6.56 1.20 -3.97
C GLN A 123 -7.34 -0.13 -3.86
N LEU A 124 -7.57 -0.61 -2.64
CA LEU A 124 -8.62 -1.61 -2.34
C LEU A 124 -9.96 -0.90 -2.03
N LYS A 125 -11.09 -1.51 -2.42
CA LYS A 125 -12.45 -0.97 -2.20
C LYS A 125 -13.46 -2.10 -1.98
N ASN A 126 -14.53 -1.81 -1.24
CA ASN A 126 -15.60 -2.76 -0.88
C ASN A 126 -15.11 -4.02 -0.14
N ILE A 127 -14.02 -3.90 0.62
CA ILE A 127 -13.35 -4.97 1.35
C ILE A 127 -13.15 -4.50 2.81
N ARG A 128 -13.43 -5.36 3.79
CA ARG A 128 -13.17 -5.15 5.24
C ARG A 128 -12.47 -6.36 5.84
N ALA A 129 -11.84 -6.24 7.01
CA ALA A 129 -11.31 -7.41 7.73
C ALA A 129 -12.43 -8.22 8.39
N THR A 130 -12.18 -9.51 8.65
CA THR A 130 -13.04 -10.39 9.45
C THR A 130 -12.60 -10.51 10.92
N ASP A 131 -11.45 -9.93 11.27
CA ASP A 131 -10.83 -9.93 12.61
C ASP A 131 -11.03 -8.55 13.26
N ASP A 132 -11.76 -8.48 14.38
CA ASP A 132 -12.15 -7.22 15.03
C ASP A 132 -10.95 -6.33 15.37
N GLU A 133 -9.91 -6.89 16.00
CA GLU A 133 -8.67 -6.18 16.36
C GLU A 133 -7.94 -5.57 15.15
N THR A 134 -8.15 -6.11 13.95
CA THR A 134 -7.55 -5.61 12.71
C THR A 134 -8.53 -4.73 11.91
N ALA A 135 -9.84 -4.99 11.99
CA ALA A 135 -10.91 -4.18 11.41
C ALA A 135 -10.92 -2.74 11.98
N ASP A 136 -10.64 -2.59 13.27
CA ASP A 136 -10.42 -1.31 13.97
C ASP A 136 -9.40 -0.38 13.27
N TYR A 137 -8.46 -0.95 12.50
CA TYR A 137 -7.55 -0.21 11.63
C TYR A 137 -8.06 -0.15 10.18
N LEU A 138 -8.50 -1.26 9.59
CA LEU A 138 -8.91 -1.31 8.17
C LEU A 138 -10.06 -0.34 7.85
N ASP A 139 -11.10 -0.35 8.68
CA ASP A 139 -12.33 0.41 8.43
C ASP A 139 -12.22 1.86 8.97
N SER A 140 -11.04 2.25 9.46
CA SER A 140 -10.82 3.56 10.09
C SER A 140 -10.89 4.73 9.07
N THR A 141 -11.80 5.67 9.31
CA THR A 141 -12.02 6.85 8.44
C THR A 141 -10.84 7.83 8.43
N THR A 142 -9.88 7.68 9.32
CA THR A 142 -8.79 8.63 9.61
C THR A 142 -7.50 8.31 8.84
N ALA A 143 -7.28 7.04 8.50
CA ALA A 143 -6.11 6.58 7.75
C ALA A 143 -6.55 5.41 6.82
N PRO A 144 -7.13 5.70 5.64
CA PRO A 144 -7.84 4.69 4.86
C PRO A 144 -6.90 3.57 4.41
N PHE A 145 -7.12 2.38 4.96
CA PHE A 145 -6.48 1.15 4.51
C PHE A 145 -6.77 0.89 3.03
N GLY A 146 -5.93 0.05 2.41
CA GLY A 146 -6.05 -0.24 0.98
C GLY A 146 -5.47 0.85 0.09
N GLN A 147 -5.15 2.04 0.60
CA GLN A 147 -4.55 3.15 -0.16
C GLN A 147 -3.04 3.23 0.07
N TRP A 148 -2.26 2.69 -0.86
CA TRP A 148 -0.80 2.63 -0.77
C TRP A 148 -0.13 3.17 -2.02
N SER A 149 1.12 3.63 -1.92
CA SER A 149 1.92 3.96 -3.10
C SER A 149 2.78 2.79 -3.57
N THR A 150 2.92 2.62 -4.88
CA THR A 150 3.88 1.70 -5.52
C THR A 150 4.54 2.36 -6.72
N SER A 151 5.77 1.96 -7.04
CA SER A 151 6.38 2.20 -8.35
C SER A 151 6.16 0.98 -9.27
N THR A 152 6.30 1.18 -10.59
CA THR A 152 6.67 0.09 -11.52
C THR A 152 8.20 0.05 -11.65
N LEU A 153 8.74 -1.01 -12.26
CA LEU A 153 10.16 -1.09 -12.61
C LEU A 153 10.30 -1.38 -14.11
N SER A 154 11.28 -0.76 -14.77
CA SER A 154 11.58 -1.01 -16.19
C SER A 154 13.07 -1.04 -16.49
N TYR A 155 13.47 -1.95 -17.35
CA TYR A 155 14.74 -1.93 -18.07
C TYR A 155 14.52 -1.51 -19.52
N ARG A 156 15.40 -0.65 -20.04
CA ARG A 156 15.46 -0.26 -21.45
C ARG A 156 16.91 -0.05 -21.90
N VAL A 157 17.17 -0.27 -23.17
CA VAL A 157 18.53 -0.23 -23.74
C VAL A 157 18.51 0.07 -25.22
N ASP A 158 19.34 1.03 -25.64
CA ASP A 158 19.47 1.45 -27.03
C ASP A 158 20.66 0.70 -27.66
N TYR A 159 20.40 -0.45 -28.30
CA TYR A 159 21.42 -1.24 -28.99
C TYR A 159 21.90 -0.58 -30.29
N ASN A 160 23.03 -1.03 -30.85
CA ASN A 160 23.56 -0.45 -32.10
C ASN A 160 23.02 -1.13 -33.37
N GLN A 161 22.58 -2.39 -33.32
CA GLN A 161 22.24 -3.25 -34.46
C GLN A 161 20.99 -4.13 -34.20
N TYR A 162 20.32 -4.00 -33.05
CA TYR A 162 19.10 -4.72 -32.69
C TYR A 162 18.01 -3.72 -32.27
N ASP A 163 17.31 -3.18 -33.26
CA ASP A 163 16.33 -2.10 -33.10
C ASP A 163 14.97 -2.59 -32.53
N GLU A 164 14.76 -3.91 -32.43
CA GLU A 164 13.51 -4.55 -31.99
C GLU A 164 13.55 -5.01 -30.52
N ALA A 165 14.41 -4.39 -29.70
CA ALA A 165 14.52 -4.72 -28.28
C ALA A 165 13.29 -4.25 -27.47
N PRO A 166 12.74 -5.08 -26.57
CA PRO A 166 11.61 -4.70 -25.73
C PRO A 166 12.04 -3.83 -24.54
N VAL A 167 11.11 -3.05 -24.02
CA VAL A 167 11.19 -2.53 -22.64
C VAL A 167 10.76 -3.65 -21.71
N VAL A 168 11.68 -4.14 -20.87
CA VAL A 168 11.37 -5.23 -19.93
C VAL A 168 10.83 -4.61 -18.63
N ARG A 169 9.55 -4.85 -18.35
CA ARG A 169 8.81 -4.25 -17.23
C ARG A 169 8.58 -5.25 -16.12
N TYR A 170 8.63 -4.82 -14.86
CA TYR A 170 8.08 -5.53 -13.71
C TYR A 170 6.92 -4.74 -13.13
N GLU A 171 5.76 -5.38 -13.04
CA GLU A 171 4.53 -4.82 -12.50
C GLU A 171 3.75 -5.91 -11.75
N HIS A 172 3.33 -5.63 -10.51
CA HIS A 172 2.38 -6.46 -9.73
C HIS A 172 2.70 -7.96 -9.73
N THR A 173 3.96 -8.29 -9.42
CA THR A 173 4.56 -9.64 -9.43
C THR A 173 4.89 -10.26 -10.80
N ALA A 174 4.43 -9.70 -11.93
CA ALA A 174 4.74 -10.19 -13.27
C ALA A 174 5.94 -9.46 -13.93
N VAL A 175 6.56 -10.11 -14.92
CA VAL A 175 7.54 -9.50 -15.84
C VAL A 175 7.01 -9.57 -17.26
N VAL A 176 7.01 -8.44 -17.97
CA VAL A 176 6.46 -8.30 -19.33
C VAL A 176 7.49 -7.69 -20.26
N ASN A 177 7.69 -8.30 -21.43
CA ASN A 177 8.49 -7.79 -22.53
C ASN A 177 7.60 -6.92 -23.42
N ASP A 178 7.78 -5.60 -23.38
CA ASP A 178 6.97 -4.63 -24.08
C ASP A 178 7.65 -4.22 -25.40
N TYR A 179 7.22 -4.81 -26.52
CA TYR A 179 7.72 -4.47 -27.88
C TYR A 179 6.81 -3.41 -28.53
N SER A 180 7.28 -2.82 -29.63
CA SER A 180 6.59 -1.72 -30.34
C SER A 180 5.21 -2.06 -30.93
N ASN A 181 4.85 -3.35 -31.04
CA ASN A 181 3.58 -3.80 -31.63
C ASN A 181 2.84 -4.86 -30.78
N GLU A 182 3.49 -5.43 -29.75
CA GLU A 182 3.03 -6.59 -28.99
C GLU A 182 3.74 -6.59 -27.63
N SER A 183 3.08 -7.02 -26.55
CA SER A 183 3.71 -7.21 -25.25
C SER A 183 3.48 -8.65 -24.80
N THR A 184 4.50 -9.34 -24.29
CA THR A 184 4.46 -10.77 -23.92
C THR A 184 4.95 -11.01 -22.49
N VAL A 185 4.35 -11.96 -21.78
CA VAL A 185 4.73 -12.24 -20.37
C VAL A 185 5.94 -13.17 -20.28
N GLU A 186 7.07 -12.66 -19.80
CA GLU A 186 8.31 -13.40 -19.54
C GLU A 186 8.16 -14.30 -18.29
N ALA A 187 7.69 -13.72 -17.18
CA ALA A 187 7.52 -14.41 -15.92
C ALA A 187 6.19 -14.03 -15.26
N ARG A 188 5.35 -15.04 -15.02
CA ARG A 188 4.07 -14.86 -14.32
C ARG A 188 4.28 -14.93 -12.81
N GLY A 189 3.87 -13.88 -12.11
CA GLY A 189 3.71 -13.88 -10.67
C GLY A 189 2.31 -14.32 -10.23
N SER A 190 2.04 -14.24 -8.94
CA SER A 190 0.77 -14.65 -8.31
C SER A 190 0.16 -13.47 -7.54
N LEU A 191 -0.27 -12.44 -8.27
CA LEU A 191 -1.04 -11.32 -7.71
C LEU A 191 -2.35 -11.80 -7.08
N ILE A 192 -3.07 -12.69 -7.78
CA ILE A 192 -4.25 -13.43 -7.31
C ILE A 192 -3.99 -14.91 -7.62
N SER A 193 -4.34 -15.79 -6.69
CA SER A 193 -4.34 -17.25 -6.88
C SER A 193 -5.49 -17.84 -6.07
N GLY A 194 -6.65 -18.01 -6.70
CA GLY A 194 -7.88 -18.29 -5.97
C GLY A 194 -8.23 -17.14 -5.03
N ASN A 195 -8.61 -17.44 -3.79
CA ASN A 195 -8.96 -16.40 -2.82
C ASN A 195 -7.73 -15.67 -2.23
N ARG A 196 -6.50 -16.04 -2.61
CA ARG A 196 -5.28 -15.43 -2.10
C ARG A 196 -4.82 -14.25 -2.96
N ILE A 197 -4.68 -13.08 -2.34
CA ILE A 197 -4.25 -11.82 -2.95
C ILE A 197 -2.85 -11.46 -2.39
N SER A 198 -1.84 -11.37 -3.25
CA SER A 198 -0.45 -11.10 -2.85
C SER A 198 0.10 -9.84 -3.51
N LEU A 199 0.04 -8.71 -2.79
CA LEU A 199 0.50 -7.41 -3.25
C LEU A 199 1.95 -7.16 -2.81
N VAL A 200 2.89 -7.13 -3.78
CA VAL A 200 4.30 -6.79 -3.53
C VAL A 200 4.61 -5.42 -4.15
N LEU A 201 4.50 -4.39 -3.31
CA LEU A 201 4.61 -2.98 -3.69
C LEU A 201 6.08 -2.55 -3.72
N LEU A 202 6.43 -1.61 -4.61
CA LEU A 202 7.78 -1.03 -4.71
C LEU A 202 7.86 0.36 -4.09
N GLU A 203 9.00 0.66 -3.46
CA GLU A 203 9.45 2.01 -3.18
C GLU A 203 10.24 2.56 -4.38
N ASP A 204 10.06 3.85 -4.69
CA ASP A 204 10.79 4.53 -5.76
C ASP A 204 12.26 4.81 -5.39
N GLY A 205 13.08 5.06 -6.40
CA GLY A 205 14.44 5.56 -6.26
C GLY A 205 15.54 4.59 -6.66
N LEU A 206 15.22 3.52 -7.39
CA LEU A 206 16.21 2.76 -8.17
C LEU A 206 16.49 3.53 -9.47
N GLN A 207 17.76 3.84 -9.73
CA GLN A 207 18.19 4.39 -11.01
C GLN A 207 19.61 3.93 -11.30
N GLU A 208 19.73 2.88 -12.11
CA GLU A 208 20.98 2.24 -12.48
C GLU A 208 21.23 2.33 -13.98
N THR A 209 22.36 2.93 -14.36
CA THR A 209 22.73 3.19 -15.75
C THR A 209 24.16 2.72 -15.97
N SER A 210 24.39 1.79 -16.92
CA SER A 210 25.73 1.22 -17.10
C SER A 210 25.99 0.53 -18.43
N VAL A 211 27.29 0.34 -18.70
CA VAL A 211 27.87 -0.44 -19.81
C VAL A 211 28.55 -1.72 -19.31
N ARG A 212 28.11 -2.20 -18.14
CA ARG A 212 28.56 -3.38 -17.39
C ARG A 212 27.39 -3.91 -16.53
N PRO A 213 27.42 -5.16 -16.08
CA PRO A 213 26.45 -5.66 -15.10
C PRO A 213 26.47 -4.86 -13.79
N LYS A 214 25.30 -4.74 -13.16
CA LYS A 214 25.13 -4.16 -11.81
C LYS A 214 24.50 -5.16 -10.85
N SER A 215 24.95 -5.12 -9.60
CA SER A 215 24.30 -5.81 -8.49
C SER A 215 23.17 -4.92 -7.96
N VAL A 216 21.93 -5.35 -8.20
CA VAL A 216 20.72 -4.74 -7.65
C VAL A 216 20.41 -5.42 -6.32
N THR A 217 20.14 -4.62 -5.28
CA THR A 217 19.84 -5.14 -3.95
C THR A 217 18.46 -4.67 -3.51
N THR A 218 17.67 -5.59 -2.99
CA THR A 218 16.30 -5.38 -2.51
C THR A 218 16.28 -5.44 -0.99
N TYR A 219 15.52 -4.53 -0.39
CA TYR A 219 15.45 -4.30 1.06
C TYR A 219 14.00 -4.37 1.54
N PRO A 220 13.71 -5.03 2.67
CA PRO A 220 12.37 -5.09 3.24
C PRO A 220 12.00 -3.73 3.87
N VAL A 221 11.08 -2.99 3.23
CA VAL A 221 10.48 -1.78 3.80
C VAL A 221 9.33 -2.15 4.74
N SER A 222 8.55 -3.15 4.32
CA SER A 222 7.43 -3.74 5.04
C SER A 222 7.36 -5.23 4.69
N ALA A 223 7.96 -6.06 5.54
CA ALA A 223 8.06 -7.52 5.39
C ALA A 223 8.59 -8.19 6.69
N PRO A 224 8.38 -9.50 6.94
CA PRO A 224 7.66 -10.47 6.09
C PRO A 224 6.19 -10.10 5.92
N ALA A 225 5.64 -10.39 4.75
CA ALA A 225 4.22 -10.25 4.46
C ALA A 225 3.39 -11.06 5.46
N GLN A 226 2.31 -10.49 5.98
CA GLN A 226 1.32 -11.19 6.79
C GLN A 226 -0.01 -11.31 6.05
N SER A 227 -0.65 -12.45 6.25
CA SER A 227 -2.03 -12.69 5.88
C SER A 227 -2.97 -11.91 6.80
N VAL A 228 -4.07 -11.41 6.25
CA VAL A 228 -5.28 -11.05 6.97
C VAL A 228 -6.48 -11.52 6.14
N ASP A 229 -7.41 -12.20 6.77
CA ASP A 229 -8.68 -12.58 6.15
C ASP A 229 -9.54 -11.33 5.98
N VAL A 230 -9.94 -11.05 4.74
CA VAL A 230 -10.76 -9.90 4.38
C VAL A 230 -11.94 -10.32 3.52
N GLU A 231 -13.12 -9.75 3.77
CA GLU A 231 -14.36 -10.16 3.13
C GLU A 231 -15.01 -9.05 2.29
N THR A 232 -15.86 -9.50 1.37
CA THR A 232 -16.69 -8.67 0.50
C THR A 232 -18.16 -8.93 0.85
N VAL A 233 -18.97 -7.89 1.08
CA VAL A 233 -20.30 -8.06 1.68
C VAL A 233 -21.43 -7.77 0.69
N ASN A 234 -21.86 -6.51 0.60
CA ASN A 234 -23.00 -6.09 -0.22
C ASN A 234 -22.59 -5.58 -1.62
N ARG A 235 -21.31 -5.72 -1.99
CA ARG A 235 -20.71 -5.29 -3.27
C ARG A 235 -19.48 -6.14 -3.60
N PRO A 236 -19.14 -6.34 -4.88
CA PRO A 236 -17.87 -6.97 -5.28
C PRO A 236 -16.67 -6.17 -4.79
N GLY A 237 -15.64 -6.86 -4.33
CA GLY A 237 -14.34 -6.25 -3.98
C GLY A 237 -13.67 -5.68 -5.23
N ILE A 238 -12.87 -4.61 -5.07
CA ILE A 238 -12.14 -4.01 -6.21
C ILE A 238 -10.69 -3.74 -5.83
N ILE A 239 -9.77 -4.29 -6.61
CA ILE A 239 -8.33 -3.96 -6.55
C ILE A 239 -8.01 -3.04 -7.72
N VAL A 240 -7.60 -1.79 -7.46
CA VAL A 240 -7.17 -0.84 -8.48
C VAL A 240 -5.65 -0.69 -8.45
N LEU A 241 -5.00 -0.96 -9.57
CA LEU A 241 -3.55 -0.94 -9.74
C LEU A 241 -3.13 0.02 -10.88
N PRO A 242 -2.06 0.81 -10.71
CA PRO A 242 -1.43 1.54 -11.82
C PRO A 242 -0.67 0.60 -12.73
N THR A 243 -0.71 0.77 -14.05
CA THR A 243 -0.03 -0.15 -14.98
C THR A 243 0.31 0.52 -16.31
N ASP A 244 1.48 0.20 -16.87
CA ASP A 244 1.81 0.52 -18.27
C ASP A 244 1.57 -0.69 -19.20
N VAL A 245 1.21 -1.85 -18.66
CA VAL A 245 0.96 -3.09 -19.43
C VAL A 245 -0.39 -3.03 -20.14
N ASN A 246 -0.39 -3.37 -21.43
CA ASN A 246 -1.57 -3.33 -22.30
C ASN A 246 -2.76 -4.17 -21.77
N GLU A 247 -3.98 -3.64 -21.97
CA GLU A 247 -5.27 -4.25 -21.57
C GLU A 247 -5.39 -5.74 -21.97
N SER A 248 -4.97 -6.07 -23.18
CA SER A 248 -5.03 -7.43 -23.71
C SER A 248 -4.18 -8.41 -22.92
N VAL A 249 -2.99 -8.02 -22.46
CA VAL A 249 -2.09 -8.89 -21.66
C VAL A 249 -2.66 -9.10 -20.26
N TRP A 250 -3.28 -8.06 -19.67
CA TRP A 250 -4.03 -8.22 -18.42
C TRP A 250 -5.15 -9.26 -18.57
N ALA A 251 -5.94 -9.15 -19.64
CA ALA A 251 -7.10 -10.01 -19.88
C ALA A 251 -6.73 -11.45 -20.30
N THR A 252 -5.81 -11.64 -21.24
CA THR A 252 -5.53 -12.97 -21.85
C THR A 252 -4.34 -13.72 -21.25
N GLU A 253 -3.42 -13.05 -20.55
CA GLU A 253 -2.24 -13.70 -19.96
C GLU A 253 -2.21 -13.66 -18.42
N LEU A 254 -2.41 -12.48 -17.81
CA LEU A 254 -2.21 -12.30 -16.37
C LEU A 254 -3.41 -12.75 -15.52
N LEU A 255 -4.64 -12.42 -15.93
CA LEU A 255 -5.86 -12.77 -15.22
C LEU A 255 -6.60 -13.99 -15.79
N ALA A 256 -6.21 -14.49 -16.97
CA ALA A 256 -6.92 -15.55 -17.67
C ALA A 256 -7.12 -16.85 -16.88
N GLY A 257 -6.22 -17.16 -15.95
CA GLY A 257 -6.35 -18.31 -15.03
C GLY A 257 -7.12 -18.03 -13.74
N GLN A 258 -7.55 -16.78 -13.51
CA GLN A 258 -8.18 -16.30 -12.27
C GLN A 258 -9.63 -15.84 -12.47
N TYR A 259 -10.14 -15.79 -13.71
CA TYR A 259 -11.56 -15.55 -13.97
C TYR A 259 -12.39 -16.77 -13.58
N ASP A 260 -13.34 -16.54 -12.67
CA ASP A 260 -14.50 -17.41 -12.45
C ASP A 260 -15.18 -17.64 -13.81
N THR A 261 -15.35 -18.90 -14.19
CA THR A 261 -15.92 -19.27 -15.50
C THR A 261 -17.44 -19.34 -15.54
N ASP A 262 -18.12 -19.46 -14.39
CA ASP A 262 -19.59 -19.47 -14.30
C ASP A 262 -20.17 -18.04 -14.19
N ALA A 263 -19.36 -17.05 -13.78
CA ALA A 263 -19.74 -15.63 -13.82
C ALA A 263 -20.10 -15.11 -15.23
N PHE A 264 -19.56 -15.67 -16.31
CA PHE A 264 -19.67 -15.08 -17.66
C PHE A 264 -20.75 -15.74 -18.54
N SER A 265 -21.84 -15.02 -18.76
CA SER A 265 -22.88 -15.38 -19.73
C SER A 265 -22.45 -15.09 -21.19
N ALA A 266 -23.27 -15.54 -22.15
CA ALA A 266 -23.02 -15.45 -23.60
C ALA A 266 -22.57 -14.04 -24.05
N GLY A 267 -21.28 -13.94 -24.39
CA GLY A 267 -20.54 -12.70 -24.60
C GLY A 267 -19.04 -12.93 -24.41
N GLY A 268 -18.69 -13.85 -23.49
CA GLY A 268 -17.33 -14.32 -23.23
C GLY A 268 -16.69 -13.62 -22.04
N SER A 269 -15.74 -14.32 -21.43
CA SER A 269 -14.84 -13.77 -20.41
C SER A 269 -13.85 -12.75 -21.02
N PRO A 270 -13.23 -11.85 -20.21
CA PRO A 270 -12.18 -10.97 -20.71
C PRO A 270 -11.01 -11.71 -21.39
N ALA A 271 -10.71 -12.94 -20.93
CA ALA A 271 -9.70 -13.80 -21.53
C ALA A 271 -10.04 -14.28 -22.96
N GLU A 272 -11.33 -14.35 -23.32
CA GLU A 272 -11.80 -14.70 -24.67
C GLU A 272 -11.97 -13.47 -25.56
N THR A 273 -12.36 -12.32 -25.01
CA THR A 273 -12.56 -11.08 -25.76
C THR A 273 -11.28 -10.26 -25.94
N GLY A 274 -10.29 -10.47 -25.07
CA GLY A 274 -9.07 -9.67 -25.00
C GLY A 274 -9.28 -8.27 -24.41
N THR A 275 -10.40 -8.01 -23.73
CA THR A 275 -10.76 -6.68 -23.21
C THR A 275 -11.33 -6.70 -21.79
N CYS A 276 -10.85 -5.77 -20.97
CA CYS A 276 -11.35 -5.46 -19.63
C CYS A 276 -12.44 -4.38 -19.72
N ASN A 277 -13.59 -4.78 -20.28
CA ASN A 277 -14.78 -3.93 -20.44
C ASN A 277 -16.05 -4.59 -19.87
N GLY A 278 -15.91 -5.53 -18.93
CA GLY A 278 -17.01 -6.35 -18.43
C GLY A 278 -16.84 -6.86 -17.01
N ALA A 279 -17.98 -6.98 -16.33
CA ALA A 279 -18.17 -7.74 -15.10
C ALA A 279 -19.22 -8.83 -15.37
N GLY A 280 -18.93 -10.06 -14.95
CA GLY A 280 -19.86 -11.17 -14.92
C GLY A 280 -20.80 -11.10 -13.71
N SER A 281 -21.51 -12.19 -13.45
CA SER A 281 -22.40 -12.33 -12.31
C SER A 281 -21.61 -12.31 -11.00
N ASN A 282 -21.78 -11.25 -10.22
CA ASN A 282 -21.16 -11.07 -8.91
C ASN A 282 -21.88 -11.86 -7.79
N THR A 283 -22.37 -13.07 -8.07
CA THR A 283 -23.07 -13.97 -7.13
C THR A 283 -22.86 -15.45 -7.53
N ALA A 284 -21.70 -15.81 -8.07
CA ALA A 284 -21.45 -17.11 -8.71
C ALA A 284 -20.61 -18.02 -7.80
N ASN A 285 -21.20 -19.13 -7.38
CA ASN A 285 -20.63 -20.12 -6.44
C ASN A 285 -21.49 -21.42 -6.51
N PRO A 286 -20.98 -22.65 -6.27
CA PRO A 286 -19.60 -23.11 -5.99
C PRO A 286 -19.00 -23.96 -7.14
N ASP A 287 -17.69 -24.13 -7.30
CA ASP A 287 -16.49 -23.49 -6.73
C ASP A 287 -15.37 -23.87 -7.72
N ASP A 288 -15.10 -23.07 -8.77
CA ASP A 288 -14.07 -23.41 -9.77
C ASP A 288 -12.63 -23.12 -9.28
N GLY A 289 -12.52 -22.58 -8.06
CA GLY A 289 -11.27 -22.19 -7.40
C GLY A 289 -10.80 -20.79 -7.76
N ARG A 290 -11.64 -19.97 -8.40
CA ARG A 290 -11.31 -18.63 -8.89
C ARG A 290 -12.39 -17.62 -8.49
N TYR A 291 -11.96 -16.36 -8.36
CA TYR A 291 -12.77 -15.33 -7.69
C TYR A 291 -12.73 -13.98 -8.42
N VAL A 292 -12.16 -13.89 -9.63
CA VAL A 292 -12.20 -12.65 -10.43
C VAL A 292 -13.44 -12.68 -11.32
N VAL A 293 -14.46 -11.92 -10.93
CA VAL A 293 -15.71 -11.79 -11.71
C VAL A 293 -15.62 -10.72 -12.81
N GLY A 294 -14.48 -10.03 -12.97
CA GLY A 294 -14.28 -9.14 -14.11
C GLY A 294 -13.11 -8.19 -13.99
N CYS A 295 -12.98 -7.31 -14.97
CA CYS A 295 -11.99 -6.25 -14.95
C CYS A 295 -12.41 -5.03 -15.77
N SER A 296 -11.89 -3.86 -15.40
CA SER A 296 -12.03 -2.60 -16.11
C SER A 296 -10.65 -1.96 -16.32
N TYR A 297 -10.30 -1.67 -17.57
CA TYR A 297 -9.08 -0.93 -17.91
C TYR A 297 -9.42 0.51 -18.30
N GLY A 298 -8.60 1.48 -17.91
CA GLY A 298 -8.84 2.88 -18.26
C GLY A 298 -7.73 3.82 -17.82
N THR A 299 -7.76 5.05 -18.33
CA THR A 299 -6.80 6.11 -18.00
C THR A 299 -7.40 7.15 -17.04
N THR A 300 -6.56 7.68 -16.16
CA THR A 300 -6.90 8.84 -15.32
C THR A 300 -6.95 10.13 -16.15
N GLY A 301 -7.48 11.20 -15.56
CA GLY A 301 -7.36 12.55 -16.13
C GLY A 301 -5.90 13.08 -16.25
N SER A 302 -4.92 12.40 -15.64
CA SER A 302 -3.49 12.63 -15.82
C SER A 302 -2.85 11.77 -16.93
N GLY A 303 -3.62 10.90 -17.60
CA GLY A 303 -3.16 10.02 -18.66
C GLY A 303 -2.52 8.71 -18.20
N GLN A 304 -2.49 8.43 -16.89
CA GLN A 304 -1.91 7.21 -16.32
C GLN A 304 -2.90 6.06 -16.45
N ALA A 305 -2.48 4.93 -17.00
CA ALA A 305 -3.32 3.76 -17.18
C ALA A 305 -3.46 2.95 -15.88
N ARG A 306 -4.64 2.35 -15.70
CA ARG A 306 -5.03 1.61 -14.50
C ARG A 306 -5.85 0.39 -14.87
N ILE A 307 -5.59 -0.69 -14.18
CA ILE A 307 -6.45 -1.88 -14.15
C ILE A 307 -7.24 -1.89 -12.84
N ALA A 308 -8.55 -2.08 -12.93
CA ALA A 308 -9.42 -2.38 -11.80
C ALA A 308 -9.90 -3.83 -11.94
N ILE A 309 -9.49 -4.69 -11.01
CA ILE A 309 -9.87 -6.10 -10.94
C ILE A 309 -11.08 -6.21 -10.02
N LEU A 310 -12.15 -6.86 -10.49
CA LEU A 310 -13.38 -7.06 -9.71
C LEU A 310 -13.37 -8.48 -9.13
N LEU A 311 -13.56 -8.56 -7.82
CA LEU A 311 -13.60 -9.79 -7.05
C LEU A 311 -15.07 -10.23 -6.81
N GLU A 312 -15.30 -11.53 -6.62
CA GLU A 312 -16.59 -12.08 -6.20
C GLU A 312 -17.09 -11.38 -4.91
N GLN A 313 -18.41 -11.29 -4.76
CA GLN A 313 -19.09 -10.69 -3.61
C GLN A 313 -19.61 -11.79 -2.69
N GLY A 314 -19.40 -11.65 -1.38
CA GLY A 314 -19.77 -12.65 -0.37
C GLY A 314 -18.62 -13.60 -0.02
N ALA A 315 -17.48 -13.46 -0.70
CA ALA A 315 -16.28 -14.27 -0.51
C ALA A 315 -15.26 -13.62 0.44
N THR A 316 -14.45 -14.47 1.07
CA THR A 316 -13.34 -14.13 1.99
C THR A 316 -11.99 -14.47 1.35
N TYR A 317 -11.02 -13.56 1.48
CA TYR A 317 -9.74 -13.55 0.78
C TYR A 317 -8.56 -13.48 1.76
N ASP A 318 -7.51 -14.27 1.52
CA ASP A 318 -6.20 -14.10 2.17
C ASP A 318 -5.49 -12.90 1.53
N LEU A 319 -5.54 -11.75 2.18
CA LEU A 319 -4.83 -10.55 1.74
C LEU A 319 -3.45 -10.46 2.41
N ALA A 320 -2.41 -10.59 1.59
CA ALA A 320 -1.03 -10.38 2.01
C ALA A 320 -0.39 -9.21 1.24
N VAL A 321 -0.03 -8.14 1.94
CA VAL A 321 0.59 -6.94 1.37
C VAL A 321 2.03 -6.81 1.89
N SER A 322 2.95 -6.33 1.05
CA SER A 322 4.34 -6.07 1.44
C SER A 322 4.92 -4.91 0.64
N LYS A 323 6.02 -4.33 1.12
CA LYS A 323 6.75 -3.27 0.42
C LYS A 323 8.25 -3.51 0.39
N VAL A 324 8.84 -3.36 -0.78
CA VAL A 324 10.25 -3.60 -1.09
C VAL A 324 10.88 -2.34 -1.65
N GLY A 325 12.05 -1.97 -1.11
CA GLY A 325 12.85 -0.84 -1.57
C GLY A 325 14.19 -1.28 -2.13
N PHE A 326 14.88 -0.36 -2.80
CA PHE A 326 16.17 -0.62 -3.47
C PHE A 326 17.35 0.11 -2.82
N ARG A 327 17.15 0.75 -1.65
CA ARG A 327 18.14 1.57 -0.98
C ARG A 327 18.49 0.98 0.40
N PRO A 328 19.77 0.99 0.81
CA PRO A 328 20.18 0.49 2.14
C PRO A 328 19.63 1.31 3.31
N ASN A 329 19.16 2.53 3.02
CA ASN A 329 18.54 3.46 3.98
C ASN A 329 17.03 3.63 3.71
N SER A 330 16.37 2.69 3.02
CA SER A 330 14.91 2.63 2.98
C SER A 330 14.40 2.39 4.41
N GLU A 331 13.83 3.42 5.03
CA GLU A 331 13.40 3.35 6.43
C GLU A 331 12.25 2.35 6.60
N PRO A 332 12.29 1.48 7.63
CA PRO A 332 11.14 0.67 7.99
C PRO A 332 9.93 1.56 8.29
N THR A 333 8.77 1.05 7.89
CA THR A 333 7.44 1.64 8.10
C THR A 333 7.16 2.06 9.55
N GLN A 334 6.15 2.93 9.72
CA GLN A 334 5.78 3.50 11.01
C GLN A 334 4.78 2.60 11.75
N ALA A 335 4.93 2.52 13.08
CA ALA A 335 4.03 1.76 13.95
C ALA A 335 2.65 2.39 13.96
N THR A 336 1.69 1.64 13.42
CA THR A 336 0.36 2.14 13.04
C THR A 336 -0.71 1.65 14.01
N TYR A 337 -0.72 0.35 14.35
CA TYR A 337 -1.64 -0.25 15.32
C TYR A 337 -0.99 -1.43 16.07
N LEU A 338 -1.74 -1.99 17.03
CA LEU A 338 -1.41 -3.25 17.74
C LEU A 338 -2.50 -4.28 17.44
N THR A 339 -2.11 -5.56 17.42
CA THR A 339 -3.04 -6.70 17.59
C THR A 339 -2.53 -7.57 18.75
N ASP A 340 -3.41 -8.25 19.48
CA ASP A 340 -3.04 -9.11 20.61
C ASP A 340 -2.73 -10.53 20.13
N THR A 341 -1.61 -11.09 20.58
CA THR A 341 -1.24 -12.48 20.30
C THR A 341 -1.61 -13.40 21.47
N THR A 342 -1.27 -13.02 22.71
CA THR A 342 -1.76 -13.69 23.92
C THR A 342 -1.89 -12.74 25.10
N SER A 343 -3.08 -12.71 25.71
CA SER A 343 -3.34 -12.09 27.02
C SER A 343 -3.25 -13.10 28.17
N ARG A 344 -2.52 -12.77 29.23
CA ARG A 344 -2.54 -13.47 30.53
C ARG A 344 -2.84 -12.48 31.67
N THR A 345 -3.04 -13.02 32.86
CA THR A 345 -3.32 -12.26 34.09
C THR A 345 -2.14 -11.37 34.49
N GLU A 346 -0.92 -11.86 34.31
CA GLU A 346 0.34 -11.20 34.76
C GLU A 346 1.12 -10.55 33.60
N ASP A 347 0.88 -10.96 32.36
CA ASP A 347 1.60 -10.49 31.15
C ASP A 347 0.64 -10.34 29.98
N VAL A 348 0.93 -9.43 29.05
CA VAL A 348 0.26 -9.35 27.74
C VAL A 348 1.28 -9.27 26.63
N THR A 349 1.04 -9.91 25.48
CA THR A 349 1.94 -9.82 24.32
C THR A 349 1.19 -9.34 23.08
N PHE A 350 1.56 -8.14 22.62
CA PHE A 350 1.01 -7.52 21.41
C PHE A 350 2.00 -7.62 20.27
N GLU A 351 1.50 -7.66 19.04
CA GLU A 351 2.31 -7.53 17.83
C GLU A 351 2.12 -6.13 17.24
N VAL A 352 3.23 -5.42 17.03
CA VAL A 352 3.22 -4.06 16.48
C VAL A 352 3.20 -4.09 14.96
N ARG A 353 2.12 -3.57 14.39
CA ARG A 353 1.82 -3.59 12.95
C ARG A 353 2.10 -2.25 12.29
N ASP A 354 2.46 -2.30 11.01
CA ASP A 354 2.43 -1.15 10.11
C ASP A 354 1.13 -1.07 9.30
N GLY A 355 0.98 0.01 8.51
CA GLY A 355 -0.16 0.21 7.60
C GLY A 355 -0.26 -0.78 6.42
N TYR A 356 0.51 -1.86 6.41
CA TYR A 356 0.43 -2.98 5.46
C TYR A 356 0.20 -4.33 6.18
N ASN A 357 -0.20 -4.31 7.46
CA ASN A 357 -0.35 -5.47 8.36
C ASN A 357 0.98 -6.23 8.68
N ASN A 358 2.15 -5.63 8.45
CA ASN A 358 3.42 -6.33 8.67
C ASN A 358 4.08 -6.01 10.02
N PRO A 359 4.81 -6.97 10.61
CA PRO A 359 5.51 -6.79 11.88
C PRO A 359 6.69 -5.83 11.76
N ILE A 360 6.69 -4.79 12.58
CA ILE A 360 7.79 -3.82 12.62
C ILE A 360 8.92 -4.33 13.52
N ARG A 361 10.17 -4.09 13.13
CA ARG A 361 11.39 -4.33 13.94
C ARG A 361 12.09 -3.01 14.30
N LYS A 362 11.54 -2.28 15.27
CA LYS A 362 11.98 -0.91 15.62
C LYS A 362 11.80 -0.65 17.13
N ARG A 363 12.38 0.44 17.63
CA ARG A 363 12.06 0.94 18.97
C ARG A 363 10.72 1.68 18.92
N VAL A 364 9.81 1.30 19.79
CA VAL A 364 8.43 1.82 19.85
C VAL A 364 8.11 2.26 21.27
N ALA A 365 7.41 3.38 21.40
CA ALA A 365 6.99 3.92 22.69
C ALA A 365 5.57 3.46 23.01
N VAL A 366 5.47 2.58 24.01
CA VAL A 366 4.23 1.97 24.48
C VAL A 366 3.89 2.55 25.85
N ASN A 367 2.64 2.97 26.01
CA ASN A 367 2.15 3.65 27.19
C ASN A 367 1.14 2.74 27.91
N ALA A 368 1.59 2.14 29.01
CA ALA A 368 0.70 1.41 29.91
C ALA A 368 0.11 2.35 30.98
N THR A 369 -1.12 2.09 31.40
CA THR A 369 -1.79 2.81 32.49
C THR A 369 -2.63 1.85 33.33
N THR A 370 -2.47 1.90 34.65
CA THR A 370 -3.00 0.92 35.62
C THR A 370 -4.46 1.19 36.00
N ASP A 371 -5.25 1.73 35.07
CA ASP A 371 -6.59 2.27 35.28
C ASP A 371 -7.44 2.06 34.03
N THR A 372 -8.58 1.39 34.20
CA THR A 372 -9.55 1.06 33.15
C THR A 372 -10.07 2.27 32.38
N LEU A 373 -9.99 3.48 32.95
CA LEU A 373 -10.46 4.71 32.33
C LEU A 373 -9.34 5.53 31.66
N GLY A 374 -8.08 5.09 31.74
CA GLY A 374 -6.94 5.79 31.14
C GLY A 374 -6.53 7.09 31.85
N SER A 375 -7.01 7.31 33.08
CA SER A 375 -6.67 8.45 33.95
C SER A 375 -5.51 8.18 34.92
N GLY A 376 -5.09 6.92 35.07
CA GLY A 376 -3.98 6.49 35.91
C GLY A 376 -2.60 6.98 35.42
N PRO A 377 -1.57 6.92 36.28
CA PRO A 377 -0.21 7.30 35.92
C PRO A 377 0.28 6.51 34.70
N VAL A 378 0.66 7.23 33.63
CA VAL A 378 1.09 6.59 32.38
C VAL A 378 2.59 6.29 32.46
N THR A 379 2.95 5.02 32.34
CA THR A 379 4.33 4.57 32.21
C THR A 379 4.70 4.50 30.73
N ASN A 380 5.45 5.50 30.25
CA ASN A 380 5.99 5.52 28.89
C ASN A 380 7.25 4.64 28.84
N GLU A 381 7.17 3.43 28.30
CA GLU A 381 8.33 2.55 28.09
C GLU A 381 8.66 2.38 26.60
N THR A 382 9.95 2.19 26.29
CA THR A 382 10.44 2.06 24.91
C THR A 382 10.96 0.66 24.65
N TYR A 383 10.09 -0.21 24.15
CA TYR A 383 10.43 -1.58 23.79
C TYR A 383 11.12 -1.63 22.43
N LEU A 384 11.98 -2.63 22.24
CA LEU A 384 12.44 -3.06 20.92
C LEU A 384 11.56 -4.24 20.52
N THR A 385 10.81 -4.11 19.44
CA THR A 385 9.92 -5.17 18.97
C THR A 385 10.69 -6.42 18.54
N GLY A 386 10.11 -7.59 18.79
CA GLY A 386 10.67 -8.88 18.42
C GLY A 386 10.67 -9.13 16.90
N PRO A 387 11.22 -10.27 16.43
CA PRO A 387 11.27 -10.61 15.01
C PRO A 387 9.90 -10.65 14.30
N SER A 388 8.83 -10.96 15.04
CA SER A 388 7.43 -10.93 14.63
C SER A 388 6.69 -9.85 15.42
N GLY A 389 7.17 -8.60 15.36
CA GLY A 389 6.56 -7.39 15.93
C GLY A 389 6.34 -7.37 17.46
N GLY A 390 6.61 -8.48 18.15
CA GLY A 390 6.11 -8.78 19.48
C GLY A 390 6.69 -7.88 20.57
N VAL A 391 5.84 -7.44 21.48
CA VAL A 391 6.18 -6.74 22.72
C VAL A 391 5.38 -7.37 23.85
N THR A 392 6.07 -7.92 24.84
CA THR A 392 5.45 -8.35 26.10
C THR A 392 5.53 -7.22 27.11
N VAL A 393 4.39 -6.85 27.70
CA VAL A 393 4.27 -5.88 28.78
C VAL A 393 3.76 -6.61 30.02
N ASN A 394 4.54 -6.59 31.10
CA ASN A 394 4.15 -7.16 32.39
C ASN A 394 3.06 -6.29 33.03
N ARG A 395 1.95 -6.91 33.41
CA ARG A 395 0.84 -6.28 34.15
C ARG A 395 1.14 -6.30 35.65
N THR A 396 0.92 -5.16 36.31
CA THR A 396 0.85 -5.11 37.78
C THR A 396 -0.56 -5.34 38.31
N THR A 397 -1.58 -5.13 37.46
CA THR A 397 -3.00 -5.41 37.75
C THR A 397 -3.71 -5.95 36.49
N THR A 398 -4.79 -6.69 36.69
CA THR A 398 -5.66 -7.22 35.61
C THR A 398 -6.41 -6.13 34.82
N GLU A 399 -6.41 -4.91 35.33
CA GLU A 399 -7.13 -3.74 34.81
C GLU A 399 -6.22 -2.76 34.03
N GLN A 400 -4.97 -3.15 33.78
CA GLN A 400 -3.98 -2.31 33.13
C GLN A 400 -4.13 -2.34 31.59
N ALA A 401 -4.46 -1.17 31.02
CA ALA A 401 -4.58 -0.91 29.59
C ALA A 401 -3.24 -0.43 28.98
N VAL A 402 -3.01 -0.68 27.69
CA VAL A 402 -1.68 -0.54 27.05
C VAL A 402 -1.78 -0.04 25.60
N TYR A 403 -1.42 1.23 25.39
CA TYR A 403 -1.66 1.98 24.17
C TYR A 403 -0.35 2.32 23.42
N LEU A 404 -0.39 2.47 22.09
CA LEU A 404 0.73 3.07 21.33
C LEU A 404 0.73 4.60 21.44
N THR A 405 1.90 5.21 21.22
CA THR A 405 2.06 6.68 21.11
C THR A 405 2.57 7.15 19.75
N SER A 406 3.06 6.24 18.91
CA SER A 406 3.67 6.54 17.60
C SER A 406 2.72 6.39 16.42
N GLY A 407 1.47 6.00 16.66
CA GLY A 407 0.40 5.88 15.67
C GLY A 407 -0.92 6.46 16.21
N PRO A 408 -1.93 6.67 15.35
CA PRO A 408 -3.20 7.27 15.75
C PRO A 408 -4.08 6.33 16.61
N ASN A 409 -3.85 5.01 16.51
CA ASN A 409 -4.72 4.01 17.12
C ASN A 409 -4.23 3.61 18.52
N SER A 410 -5.17 3.56 19.46
CA SER A 410 -4.91 3.26 20.87
C SER A 410 -5.60 1.94 21.26
N PHE A 411 -4.81 0.90 21.52
CA PHE A 411 -5.30 -0.43 21.87
C PHE A 411 -5.69 -0.56 23.35
N ASP A 412 -6.84 -1.15 23.68
CA ASP A 412 -7.15 -1.58 25.05
C ASP A 412 -7.08 -3.12 25.19
N PRO A 413 -6.04 -3.66 25.84
CA PRO A 413 -5.84 -5.11 26.00
C PRO A 413 -6.72 -5.76 27.07
N THR A 414 -7.66 -5.02 27.67
CA THR A 414 -8.75 -5.62 28.44
C THR A 414 -9.84 -6.20 27.53
N SER A 415 -9.82 -5.89 26.23
CA SER A 415 -10.75 -6.40 25.21
C SER A 415 -10.92 -7.92 25.22
N ARG A 416 -9.88 -8.72 25.51
CA ARG A 416 -10.02 -10.19 25.53
C ARG A 416 -10.88 -10.73 26.69
N ASN A 417 -11.12 -9.96 27.74
CA ASN A 417 -12.13 -10.28 28.76
C ASN A 417 -13.58 -10.03 28.28
N ARG A 418 -13.80 -9.33 27.15
CA ARG A 418 -15.13 -9.17 26.51
C ARG A 418 -15.78 -10.53 26.24
N SER A 419 -14.97 -11.57 25.97
CA SER A 419 -15.39 -12.97 25.81
C SER A 419 -15.98 -13.63 27.07
N GLN A 420 -15.66 -13.14 28.29
CA GLN A 420 -16.22 -13.66 29.53
C GLN A 420 -17.52 -12.94 29.95
N CYS A 421 -17.82 -11.77 29.39
CA CYS A 421 -19.09 -11.07 29.61
C CYS A 421 -20.30 -11.86 29.07
N ALA A 422 -20.10 -12.65 28.01
CA ALA A 422 -21.13 -13.48 27.36
C ALA A 422 -21.74 -14.62 28.22
N ASN A 423 -21.40 -14.71 29.51
CA ASN A 423 -22.01 -15.64 30.46
C ASN A 423 -22.60 -14.92 31.70
N ALA A 424 -22.70 -13.59 31.67
CA ALA A 424 -23.23 -12.76 32.75
C ALA A 424 -24.45 -11.94 32.25
N SER A 425 -25.65 -12.43 32.57
CA SER A 425 -26.92 -11.81 32.14
C SER A 425 -27.00 -10.33 32.53
N GLY A 426 -27.24 -9.45 31.54
CA GLY A 426 -27.36 -8.00 31.73
C GLY A 426 -26.04 -7.22 31.62
N CYS A 427 -25.18 -7.58 30.65
CA CYS A 427 -23.91 -6.90 30.38
C CYS A 427 -23.90 -6.28 28.98
N VAL A 428 -24.41 -5.05 28.85
CA VAL A 428 -24.43 -4.29 27.59
C VAL A 428 -23.01 -4.05 27.07
N LEU A 429 -22.73 -4.50 25.85
CA LEU A 429 -21.46 -4.27 25.17
C LEU A 429 -21.44 -2.90 24.49
N MET A 430 -20.58 -2.01 24.96
CA MET A 430 -20.28 -0.74 24.30
C MET A 430 -19.11 -0.92 23.34
N ASP A 431 -19.36 -0.77 22.03
CA ASP A 431 -18.29 -0.78 21.04
C ASP A 431 -17.49 0.55 21.03
N GLY A 432 -16.22 0.45 20.66
CA GLY A 432 -15.18 1.46 20.88
C GLY A 432 -15.15 2.62 19.88
N LEU A 433 -16.29 3.06 19.33
CA LEU A 433 -16.34 3.99 18.19
C LEU A 433 -15.66 5.36 18.48
N ARG A 434 -14.37 5.46 18.13
CA ARG A 434 -13.53 6.66 18.28
C ARG A 434 -13.71 7.66 17.13
N THR A 435 -14.92 8.21 16.98
CA THR A 435 -15.18 9.30 16.02
C THR A 435 -15.50 10.62 16.71
N ALA A 436 -14.48 11.45 16.95
CA ALA A 436 -14.64 12.86 17.31
C ALA A 436 -15.11 13.71 16.11
N SER A 437 -16.26 13.37 15.54
CA SER A 437 -16.88 14.06 14.40
C SER A 437 -17.77 15.21 14.90
N GLY A 438 -17.15 16.29 15.37
CA GLY A 438 -17.84 17.45 15.95
C GLY A 438 -17.04 18.74 15.78
N SER A 439 -17.70 19.80 15.31
CA SER A 439 -17.07 21.10 15.00
C SER A 439 -16.27 21.68 16.18
N THR A 440 -14.98 21.92 15.97
CA THR A 440 -14.10 22.48 17.00
C THR A 440 -14.45 23.93 17.31
N SER A 441 -15.08 24.15 18.47
CA SER A 441 -14.99 25.41 19.22
C SER A 441 -14.68 25.18 20.71
N ALA A 442 -14.23 23.97 21.05
CA ALA A 442 -13.56 23.67 22.31
C ALA A 442 -12.36 24.60 22.52
N SER A 443 -12.12 25.03 23.76
CA SER A 443 -10.87 25.70 24.12
C SER A 443 -9.71 24.76 23.79
N ALA A 444 -8.64 25.26 23.17
CA ALA A 444 -7.49 24.47 22.67
C ALA A 444 -6.58 23.91 23.79
N THR A 445 -7.18 23.65 24.95
CA THR A 445 -6.58 23.31 26.24
C THR A 445 -7.33 22.19 26.94
N VAL A 446 -8.47 21.69 26.44
CA VAL A 446 -9.21 20.57 27.05
C VAL A 446 -9.53 19.50 26.00
N GLU A 447 -8.89 18.34 26.11
CA GLU A 447 -9.05 17.19 25.23
C GLU A 447 -9.99 16.14 25.83
N LEU A 448 -10.71 15.41 24.97
CA LEU A 448 -11.46 14.20 25.32
C LEU A 448 -10.53 12.98 25.27
N LYS A 449 -10.65 12.05 26.23
CA LYS A 449 -9.92 10.78 26.21
C LYS A 449 -10.78 9.54 25.95
N ASN A 450 -11.85 9.37 26.73
CA ASN A 450 -12.76 8.21 26.75
C ASN A 450 -14.15 8.66 27.22
N VAL A 451 -15.18 7.89 26.88
CA VAL A 451 -16.56 8.04 27.36
C VAL A 451 -17.08 6.66 27.79
N THR A 452 -17.79 6.55 28.91
CA THR A 452 -18.40 5.29 29.37
C THR A 452 -19.75 5.51 30.05
N THR A 453 -20.63 4.50 30.05
CA THR A 453 -21.88 4.52 30.81
C THR A 453 -21.75 3.85 32.19
N GLY A 454 -22.73 4.08 33.06
CA GLY A 454 -22.97 3.23 34.24
C GLY A 454 -23.76 1.97 33.86
N GLY A 455 -23.57 0.88 34.62
CA GLY A 455 -24.35 -0.36 34.45
C GLY A 455 -25.83 -0.19 34.82
N SER A 456 -26.63 -1.23 34.55
CA SER A 456 -28.10 -1.26 34.58
C SER A 456 -28.82 -0.82 35.87
N SER A 457 -28.09 -0.52 36.95
CA SER A 457 -28.63 0.01 38.22
C SER A 457 -28.29 1.48 38.47
N SER A 458 -27.62 2.19 37.55
CA SER A 458 -27.26 3.61 37.68
C SER A 458 -27.00 4.25 36.31
N PRO A 459 -27.94 5.02 35.76
CA PRO A 459 -27.79 5.64 34.45
C PRO A 459 -26.82 6.81 34.52
N ARG A 460 -25.54 6.51 34.28
CA ARG A 460 -24.44 7.49 34.30
C ARG A 460 -23.82 7.63 32.92
N LEU A 461 -23.29 8.83 32.65
CA LEU A 461 -22.37 9.12 31.56
C LEU A 461 -21.08 9.72 32.13
N ASN A 462 -19.96 9.08 31.87
CA ASN A 462 -18.63 9.52 32.27
C ASN A 462 -17.89 10.07 31.05
N ILE A 463 -17.32 11.27 31.16
CA ILE A 463 -16.50 11.91 30.13
C ILE A 463 -15.11 12.19 30.70
N ALA A 464 -14.06 11.58 30.14
CA ALA A 464 -12.69 11.82 30.59
C ALA A 464 -12.11 13.09 29.94
N LEU A 465 -12.01 14.16 30.74
CA LEU A 465 -11.50 15.49 30.34
C LEU A 465 -10.02 15.63 30.70
N ASN A 466 -9.20 16.12 29.77
CA ASN A 466 -7.76 16.32 29.92
C ASN A 466 -7.39 17.79 29.68
N ASN A 467 -7.16 18.58 30.73
CA ASN A 467 -6.70 19.96 30.58
C ASN A 467 -5.19 19.98 30.26
N THR A 468 -4.83 20.19 28.99
CA THR A 468 -3.45 20.36 28.50
C THR A 468 -2.92 21.78 28.66
N GLY A 469 -3.79 22.75 28.98
CA GLY A 469 -3.45 24.15 29.16
C GLY A 469 -2.50 24.43 30.34
N SER A 470 -1.87 25.62 30.31
CA SER A 470 -1.02 26.12 31.39
C SER A 470 -1.80 26.60 32.62
N ASN A 471 -3.11 26.81 32.48
CA ASN A 471 -3.99 27.42 33.48
C ASN A 471 -5.09 26.42 33.87
N GLY A 472 -5.56 26.49 35.12
CA GLY A 472 -6.79 25.80 35.51
C GLY A 472 -8.02 26.49 34.90
N VAL A 473 -9.06 25.70 34.65
CA VAL A 473 -10.40 26.17 34.26
C VAL A 473 -11.41 25.43 35.12
N ASP A 474 -12.52 26.08 35.46
CA ASP A 474 -13.59 25.48 36.26
C ASP A 474 -14.80 25.22 35.37
N ILE A 475 -15.43 24.06 35.51
CA ILE A 475 -16.72 23.81 34.87
C ILE A 475 -17.79 24.61 35.61
N THR A 476 -18.52 25.46 34.89
CA THR A 476 -19.53 26.38 35.45
C THR A 476 -20.98 25.97 35.15
N GLY A 477 -21.18 25.01 34.25
CA GLY A 477 -22.51 24.52 33.90
C GLY A 477 -22.49 23.61 32.69
N ILE A 478 -23.60 22.93 32.48
CA ILE A 478 -23.80 21.86 31.49
C ILE A 478 -25.14 22.08 30.79
N ARG A 479 -25.23 21.66 29.53
CA ARG A 479 -26.45 21.63 28.72
C ARG A 479 -26.60 20.25 28.11
N LEU A 480 -27.78 19.63 28.24
CA LEU A 480 -28.14 18.44 27.47
C LEU A 480 -28.61 18.88 26.08
N GLY A 481 -27.93 18.43 25.03
CA GLY A 481 -28.34 18.61 23.65
C GLY A 481 -29.31 17.51 23.21
N GLY A 482 -29.71 17.56 21.94
CA GLY A 482 -30.65 16.60 21.37
C GLY A 482 -30.22 15.15 21.56
N ILE A 483 -31.14 14.30 22.03
CA ILE A 483 -31.02 12.84 22.04
C ILE A 483 -31.80 12.31 20.83
N GLN A 484 -31.21 11.39 20.07
CA GLN A 484 -31.83 10.82 18.88
C GLN A 484 -31.57 9.32 18.76
N GLN A 485 -32.64 8.52 18.77
CA GLN A 485 -32.59 7.12 18.36
C GLN A 485 -32.68 7.01 16.83
N GLN A 486 -31.96 6.07 16.26
CA GLN A 486 -31.96 5.78 14.82
C GLN A 486 -32.19 4.28 14.60
N GLU A 487 -33.32 3.99 13.96
CA GLU A 487 -33.74 2.66 13.55
C GLU A 487 -32.85 2.08 12.43
N PRO A 488 -32.59 0.75 12.43
CA PRO A 488 -31.92 0.09 11.31
C PRO A 488 -32.76 0.21 10.02
N SER A 489 -32.08 0.44 8.89
CA SER A 489 -32.72 0.74 7.60
C SER A 489 -33.38 -0.47 6.92
N GLY A 490 -34.55 -0.89 7.43
CA GLY A 490 -35.30 -2.07 6.98
C GLY A 490 -35.96 -1.93 5.59
N LEU A 491 -35.22 -2.24 4.51
CA LEU A 491 -35.73 -2.26 3.14
C LEU A 491 -36.61 -3.50 2.88
N THR A 492 -37.91 -3.38 3.15
CA THR A 492 -38.89 -4.47 2.99
C THR A 492 -39.44 -4.55 1.56
N LEU A 493 -38.98 -5.56 0.80
CA LEU A 493 -39.56 -5.91 -0.51
C LEU A 493 -40.89 -6.64 -0.35
N SER A 494 -42.00 -5.96 -0.64
CA SER A 494 -43.34 -6.56 -0.63
C SER A 494 -43.99 -6.52 -2.01
N GLY A 495 -44.38 -7.69 -2.53
CA GLY A 495 -45.49 -7.82 -3.49
C GLY A 495 -45.41 -7.09 -4.84
N THR A 496 -44.35 -7.33 -5.63
CA THR A 496 -44.35 -7.28 -7.11
C THR A 496 -44.61 -5.94 -7.84
N THR A 497 -45.21 -4.91 -7.23
CA THR A 497 -45.44 -3.60 -7.86
C THR A 497 -45.28 -2.42 -6.90
N GLY A 498 -44.06 -1.88 -6.82
CA GLY A 498 -43.77 -0.58 -6.20
C GLY A 498 -42.67 -0.63 -5.15
N ILE A 499 -41.63 0.19 -5.32
CA ILE A 499 -40.70 0.53 -4.24
C ILE A 499 -41.36 1.62 -3.40
N SER A 500 -41.75 1.29 -2.18
CA SER A 500 -42.17 2.29 -1.20
C SER A 500 -40.99 2.59 -0.28
N LEU A 501 -40.45 3.81 -0.38
CA LEU A 501 -39.59 4.34 0.68
C LEU A 501 -40.48 4.66 1.89
N SER A 502 -40.67 3.68 2.78
CA SER A 502 -40.96 4.01 4.16
C SER A 502 -39.74 4.79 4.66
N GLY A 503 -39.92 6.08 4.95
CA GLY A 503 -38.85 6.87 5.55
C GLY A 503 -38.48 6.28 6.91
N ALA A 504 -37.24 6.52 7.35
CA ALA A 504 -36.84 6.20 8.71
C ALA A 504 -37.84 6.86 9.68
N THR A 505 -38.56 6.05 10.44
CA THR A 505 -39.43 6.51 11.53
C THR A 505 -38.52 6.97 12.66
N THR A 506 -38.22 8.27 12.68
CA THR A 506 -37.67 8.93 13.86
C THR A 506 -38.77 8.99 14.93
N GLU A 507 -39.02 7.88 15.60
CA GLU A 507 -39.80 7.89 16.83
C GLU A 507 -38.95 8.55 17.93
N PHE A 508 -39.54 9.52 18.62
CA PHE A 508 -38.97 10.08 19.83
C PHE A 508 -39.31 9.12 20.97
N VAL A 509 -38.44 8.14 21.20
CA VAL A 509 -38.54 7.19 22.31
C VAL A 509 -38.18 7.91 23.62
N ASP A 510 -38.78 7.45 24.72
CA ASP A 510 -38.76 8.05 26.06
C ASP A 510 -37.37 7.87 26.73
N GLY A 511 -36.38 8.65 26.28
CA GLY A 511 -35.01 8.64 26.78
C GLY A 511 -34.80 9.46 28.06
N PRO A 512 -33.56 9.59 28.54
CA PRO A 512 -33.27 10.39 29.73
C PRO A 512 -33.34 11.90 29.46
N ASP A 513 -34.51 12.50 29.73
CA ASP A 513 -34.80 13.93 29.53
C ASP A 513 -33.88 14.89 30.30
N GLN A 514 -33.23 14.43 31.38
CA GLN A 514 -32.59 15.30 32.36
C GLN A 514 -31.30 14.71 32.96
N ILE A 515 -30.24 15.51 32.99
CA ILE A 515 -29.10 15.28 33.89
C ILE A 515 -29.46 15.81 35.29
N THR A 516 -29.45 14.94 36.29
CA THR A 516 -29.88 15.22 37.67
C THR A 516 -28.72 15.52 38.63
N ALA A 517 -27.54 14.95 38.40
CA ALA A 517 -26.35 15.21 39.22
C ALA A 517 -25.06 15.19 38.37
N VAL A 518 -24.01 15.85 38.87
CA VAL A 518 -22.72 16.00 38.21
C VAL A 518 -21.58 15.84 39.23
N ALA A 519 -20.47 15.20 38.83
CA ALA A 519 -19.26 15.12 39.65
C ALA A 519 -17.99 15.14 38.78
N LEU A 520 -16.90 15.73 39.29
CA LEU A 520 -15.59 15.77 38.61
C LEU A 520 -14.53 15.15 39.53
N GLY A 521 -14.05 13.95 39.19
CA GLY A 521 -12.98 13.26 39.92
C GLY A 521 -13.24 13.06 41.42
N GLY A 522 -14.50 12.78 41.80
CA GLY A 522 -14.94 12.61 43.19
C GLY A 522 -15.50 13.87 43.85
N SER A 523 -15.30 15.07 43.27
CA SER A 523 -15.97 16.30 43.73
C SER A 523 -17.35 16.40 43.12
N SER A 524 -18.41 16.33 43.92
CA SER A 524 -19.80 16.56 43.48
C SER A 524 -20.06 18.04 43.20
N GLY A 525 -20.76 18.35 42.11
CA GLY A 525 -21.31 19.68 41.83
C GLY A 525 -22.81 19.57 41.58
N SER A 526 -23.61 20.21 42.43
CA SER A 526 -25.05 20.29 42.22
C SER A 526 -25.36 21.29 41.10
N LEU A 527 -26.34 20.97 40.26
CA LEU A 527 -26.93 21.93 39.32
C LEU A 527 -27.96 22.80 40.03
N SER A 528 -28.28 23.97 39.46
CA SER A 528 -29.39 24.83 39.92
C SER A 528 -30.76 24.17 39.69
N SER A 529 -30.94 23.57 38.51
CA SER A 529 -32.05 22.70 38.13
C SER A 529 -31.49 21.47 37.39
N PRO A 530 -32.24 20.37 37.21
CA PRO A 530 -31.81 19.31 36.30
C PRO A 530 -31.57 19.85 34.89
N ALA A 531 -30.49 19.46 34.22
CA ALA A 531 -30.20 19.92 32.87
C ALA A 531 -31.05 19.14 31.85
N THR A 532 -32.18 19.75 31.50
CA THR A 532 -33.20 19.31 30.54
C THR A 532 -32.70 19.26 29.10
N GLU A 533 -33.19 18.31 28.32
CA GLU A 533 -32.88 18.14 26.90
C GLU A 533 -33.28 19.39 26.09
N ASN A 534 -32.38 19.86 25.23
CA ASN A 534 -32.55 21.00 24.32
C ASN A 534 -32.78 22.38 24.96
N GLU A 535 -33.07 22.49 26.26
CA GLU A 535 -33.24 23.76 26.99
C GLU A 535 -31.90 24.54 27.13
N GLU A 536 -31.85 25.63 27.90
CA GLU A 536 -30.63 26.44 28.04
C GLU A 536 -29.56 25.79 28.94
N LYS A 537 -28.40 26.44 29.10
CA LYS A 537 -27.32 25.98 29.99
C LYS A 537 -27.80 26.02 31.46
N GLU A 538 -27.80 24.88 32.12
CA GLU A 538 -27.92 24.80 33.57
C GLU A 538 -26.59 25.11 34.26
N THR A 539 -26.65 25.83 35.38
CA THR A 539 -25.46 26.27 36.13
C THR A 539 -25.12 25.35 37.28
N LEU A 540 -23.83 25.13 37.52
CA LEU A 540 -23.37 24.46 38.73
C LEU A 540 -23.39 25.44 39.91
N SER A 541 -24.06 25.09 41.01
CA SER A 541 -24.10 25.89 42.23
C SER A 541 -22.72 26.07 42.88
N SER A 542 -21.78 25.19 42.52
CA SER A 542 -20.38 25.21 42.91
C SER A 542 -19.53 24.75 41.70
N PRO A 543 -18.70 25.63 41.10
CA PRO A 543 -17.88 25.25 39.95
C PRO A 543 -16.94 24.09 40.24
N LEU A 544 -16.75 23.20 39.25
CA LEU A 544 -15.90 22.02 39.37
C LEU A 544 -14.53 22.27 38.73
N ALA A 545 -13.51 22.47 39.57
CA ALA A 545 -12.17 22.83 39.13
C ALA A 545 -11.45 21.71 38.36
N LEU A 546 -10.97 22.03 37.16
CA LEU A 546 -10.12 21.18 36.31
C LEU A 546 -8.71 21.82 36.19
N PRO A 547 -7.76 21.46 37.08
CA PRO A 547 -6.43 22.09 37.14
C PRO A 547 -5.64 21.98 35.84
N ALA A 548 -4.71 22.92 35.64
CA ALA A 548 -3.73 22.90 34.57
C ALA A 548 -2.99 21.55 34.50
N LYS A 549 -2.77 21.03 33.29
CA LYS A 549 -2.03 19.78 33.04
C LYS A 549 -2.58 18.58 33.84
N SER A 550 -3.91 18.44 33.92
CA SER A 550 -4.55 17.38 34.69
C SER A 550 -5.74 16.74 33.97
N ALA A 551 -5.90 15.43 34.16
CA ALA A 551 -7.06 14.67 33.71
C ALA A 551 -8.05 14.42 34.85
N ARG A 552 -9.34 14.47 34.56
CA ARG A 552 -10.45 14.15 35.49
C ARG A 552 -11.61 13.52 34.71
N VAL A 553 -12.31 12.58 35.34
CA VAL A 553 -13.58 12.06 34.83
C VAL A 553 -14.71 12.97 35.32
N LEU A 554 -15.50 13.49 34.38
CA LEU A 554 -16.77 14.16 34.61
C LEU A 554 -17.89 13.11 34.52
N SER A 555 -18.46 12.73 35.66
CA SER A 555 -19.63 11.86 35.75
C SER A 555 -20.91 12.71 35.77
N MET A 556 -21.94 12.25 35.07
CA MET A 556 -23.26 12.86 35.00
C MET A 556 -24.32 11.77 35.18
N ASP A 557 -25.30 11.98 36.06
CA ASP A 557 -26.34 11.01 36.41
C ASP A 557 -27.67 11.45 35.80
N PHE A 558 -28.36 10.58 35.06
CA PHE A 558 -29.63 10.89 34.40
C PHE A 558 -30.86 10.59 35.27
N ASN A 559 -32.03 11.08 34.83
CA ASN A 559 -33.34 10.80 35.43
C ASN A 559 -33.91 9.42 35.06
N GLN A 560 -33.65 8.93 33.85
CA GLN A 560 -34.13 7.65 33.32
C GLN A 560 -32.97 6.75 32.89
N ASN A 561 -33.24 5.47 32.62
CA ASN A 561 -32.27 4.59 31.99
C ASN A 561 -31.99 5.02 30.54
N LEU A 562 -30.80 4.72 30.06
CA LEU A 562 -30.38 4.93 28.67
C LEU A 562 -30.57 3.62 27.90
N GLU A 563 -31.84 3.24 27.70
CA GLU A 563 -32.24 1.98 27.05
C GLU A 563 -32.21 2.16 25.52
N VAL A 564 -31.77 1.12 24.81
CA VAL A 564 -31.85 1.02 23.34
C VAL A 564 -32.86 -0.09 23.06
N GLY A 565 -33.85 0.16 22.20
CA GLY A 565 -35.08 -0.64 22.11
C GLY A 565 -34.90 -2.05 21.53
N GLY A 566 -33.87 -2.24 20.70
CA GLY A 566 -33.68 -3.48 19.94
C GLY A 566 -32.34 -3.57 19.23
N SER A 567 -32.07 -4.76 18.67
CA SER A 567 -30.82 -5.12 18.00
C SER A 567 -30.59 -4.30 16.72
N GLY A 568 -29.43 -3.65 16.59
CA GLY A 568 -29.06 -2.85 15.43
C GLY A 568 -29.59 -1.41 15.43
N GLU A 569 -30.31 -0.99 16.47
CA GLU A 569 -30.64 0.40 16.73
C GLU A 569 -29.43 1.15 17.34
N SER A 570 -29.47 2.48 17.27
CA SER A 570 -28.49 3.33 17.95
C SER A 570 -29.09 4.57 18.58
N VAL A 571 -28.53 5.03 19.69
CA VAL A 571 -28.89 6.28 20.38
C VAL A 571 -27.71 7.25 20.34
N THR A 572 -27.97 8.47 19.88
CA THR A 572 -27.03 9.58 19.86
C THR A 572 -27.32 10.51 21.04
N VAL A 573 -26.33 10.79 21.90
CA VAL A 573 -26.45 11.71 23.05
C VAL A 573 -25.47 12.87 22.87
N THR A 574 -25.97 14.11 22.93
CA THR A 574 -25.11 15.32 22.87
C THR A 574 -25.11 16.06 24.20
N VAL A 575 -23.95 16.52 24.66
CA VAL A 575 -23.79 17.32 25.90
C VAL A 575 -22.82 18.47 25.65
N THR A 576 -23.13 19.68 26.13
CA THR A 576 -22.20 20.82 26.13
C THR A 576 -21.77 21.17 27.55
N VAL A 577 -20.46 21.26 27.79
CA VAL A 577 -19.83 21.67 29.05
C VAL A 577 -19.28 23.08 28.88
N HIS A 578 -19.53 23.98 29.84
CA HIS A 578 -19.10 25.37 29.80
C HIS A 578 -18.11 25.71 30.92
N TYR A 579 -17.06 26.48 30.60
CA TYR A 579 -15.94 26.74 31.50
C TYR A 579 -15.90 28.19 32.03
N SER A 580 -15.10 28.45 33.07
CA SER A 580 -14.99 29.75 33.75
C SER A 580 -14.23 30.82 32.94
N ASP A 581 -13.54 30.44 31.86
CA ASP A 581 -12.96 31.35 30.87
C ASP A 581 -13.97 31.83 29.79
N GLY A 582 -15.21 31.35 29.84
CA GLY A 582 -16.26 31.63 28.86
C GLY A 582 -16.26 30.71 27.64
N SER A 583 -15.34 29.76 27.55
CA SER A 583 -15.34 28.74 26.50
C SER A 583 -16.36 27.62 26.77
N GLN A 584 -16.61 26.80 25.75
CA GLN A 584 -17.49 25.64 25.84
C GLN A 584 -16.98 24.49 24.96
N SER A 585 -17.22 23.25 25.38
CA SER A 585 -16.93 22.05 24.61
C SER A 585 -18.21 21.24 24.47
N THR A 586 -18.56 20.87 23.23
CA THR A 586 -19.71 19.99 22.93
C THR A 586 -19.18 18.60 22.58
N PHE A 587 -19.82 17.59 23.16
CA PHE A 587 -19.51 16.18 23.03
C PHE A 587 -20.74 15.48 22.46
N THR A 588 -20.54 14.55 21.52
CA THR A 588 -21.61 13.71 20.99
C THR A 588 -21.13 12.26 21.03
N GLN A 589 -21.93 11.38 21.63
CA GLN A 589 -21.65 9.96 21.76
C GLN A 589 -22.71 9.15 21.01
N TYR A 590 -22.29 8.13 20.28
CA TYR A 590 -23.16 7.10 19.70
C TYR A 590 -23.13 5.86 20.58
N ILE A 591 -24.28 5.21 20.74
CA ILE A 591 -24.48 4.00 21.54
C ILE A 591 -25.25 3.02 20.66
N TYR A 592 -24.75 1.80 20.50
CA TYR A 592 -25.35 0.78 19.64
C TYR A 592 -25.82 -0.42 20.48
N SER A 593 -26.87 -1.10 20.02
CA SER A 593 -27.29 -2.39 20.57
C SER A 593 -26.86 -3.53 19.66
N SER A 594 -26.04 -4.45 20.18
CA SER A 594 -25.65 -5.69 19.50
C SER A 594 -26.55 -6.85 19.91
N ASP A 595 -27.37 -7.34 18.98
CA ASP A 595 -28.02 -8.66 18.99
C ASP A 595 -28.75 -9.11 20.28
N GLY A 596 -29.39 -8.19 21.00
CA GLY A 596 -30.64 -8.48 21.70
C GLY A 596 -30.57 -9.02 23.15
N GLU A 597 -29.51 -8.71 23.91
CA GLU A 597 -29.46 -8.81 25.39
C GLU A 597 -28.95 -7.53 26.07
#